data_AF-A0A135L804-F1
#
_entry.id   AF-A0A135L804-F1
#
_cell.length_a   1.000
_cell.length_b   1.000
_cell.length_c   1.000
_cell.angle_alpha   90.00
_cell.angle_beta   90.00
_cell.angle_gamma   90.00
#
_symmetry.space_group_name_H-M   'P 1'
#
loop_
_entity.id
_entity.type
_entity.pdbx_description
1 polymer ?
#
loop_
_entity_poly.entity_id
_entity_poly.type
_entity_poly.pdbx_seq_one_letter_code
_entity_poly.pdbx_strand_id
1 'polypeptide(L)'
;MKETTPEPLSMVPFGRDLDFEDCGKLEENQEKSLSPGSRIALVGLGVGKTKLAVELSFRTRENSPETWFLWTSARSADRLKDGFSEIAERLKIHGRQYPEANVFELVINWLNKQENGKWVLVLDNVVSEALPTDDGYQQLWGSLTSSENGSIIITTRNKGIALNYINENDAILIEPMDGLHAMSLMQKRSSVPLPEEDGQLQNLVQELNYMPMAITQAAAYINSRRSVSPVQEYLEYFQTSDRNKVKRLSYETAYIYRDWEESSAILKTLQCSLDQILAVRPSAADLLSVMSFFDPESIPALLLRQVSTMWRGRNSSSGDHFEEDAQFLLGYSLISVTQDPKFYRMRSLVQLATRNWLDINGQTEQYIEKYIDILLAECEHLDNFKVLFPPIQSAASKKPTLQSSLPGWALVLHEGAEYAWKEGNLPDMKRMARKATWARETVFGPEDERTMASFNLLAFTQENTRV
;
A
#
# COMPACT_ATOMS: atom_id res chain seq x y z
N MET A 1 36.47 -34.55 -0.37
CA MET A 1 35.67 -35.37 0.56
C MET A 1 34.28 -34.73 0.67
N LYS A 2 33.19 -35.50 0.73
CA LYS A 2 31.87 -34.92 1.02
C LYS A 2 31.86 -34.51 2.50
N GLU A 3 31.65 -33.23 2.77
CA GLU A 3 31.39 -32.75 4.12
C GLU A 3 30.05 -33.31 4.60
N THR A 4 29.94 -33.63 5.88
CA THR A 4 28.66 -34.05 6.48
C THR A 4 27.72 -32.86 6.59
N THR A 5 26.49 -33.05 6.12
CA THR A 5 25.40 -32.09 6.30
C THR A 5 25.20 -31.84 7.80
N PRO A 6 25.13 -30.58 8.26
CA PRO A 6 24.90 -30.27 9.67
C PRO A 6 23.50 -30.72 10.13
N GLU A 7 23.23 -30.64 11.43
CA GLU A 7 21.86 -30.79 11.96
C GLU A 7 20.92 -29.70 11.38
N PRO A 8 19.60 -29.94 11.35
CA PRO A 8 18.62 -28.98 10.83
C PRO A 8 18.80 -27.57 11.39
N LEU A 9 19.19 -26.66 10.50
CA LEU A 9 19.47 -25.26 10.82
C LEU A 9 18.30 -24.36 10.40
N SER A 10 18.18 -23.25 11.12
CA SER A 10 17.26 -22.17 10.76
C SER A 10 18.06 -20.98 10.25
N MET A 11 17.75 -20.55 9.03
CA MET A 11 18.29 -19.36 8.37
C MET A 11 17.39 -18.14 8.57
N VAL A 12 16.44 -18.20 9.51
CA VAL A 12 15.48 -17.13 9.73
C VAL A 12 16.24 -15.87 10.16
N PRO A 13 16.12 -14.75 9.43
CA PRO A 13 16.98 -13.59 9.60
C PRO A 13 16.64 -12.74 10.84
N PHE A 14 15.55 -13.06 11.54
CA PHE A 14 15.04 -12.27 12.66
C PHE A 14 14.83 -13.13 13.90
N GLY A 15 15.09 -12.56 15.08
CA GLY A 15 14.66 -13.14 16.35
C GLY A 15 13.13 -13.19 16.46
N ARG A 16 12.63 -14.09 17.30
CA ARG A 16 11.19 -14.18 17.59
C ARG A 16 10.74 -12.88 18.26
N ASP A 17 9.62 -12.37 17.78
CA ASP A 17 9.04 -11.13 18.28
C ASP A 17 8.03 -11.48 19.38
N LEU A 18 8.38 -11.21 20.64
CA LEU A 18 7.55 -11.57 21.79
C LEU A 18 6.26 -10.75 21.86
N ASP A 19 6.24 -9.58 21.21
CA ASP A 19 5.05 -8.73 21.12
C ASP A 19 4.30 -8.95 19.80
N PHE A 20 4.57 -10.07 19.09
CA PHE A 20 3.84 -10.39 17.88
C PHE A 20 2.35 -10.54 18.20
N GLU A 21 1.52 -9.94 17.34
CA GLU A 21 0.08 -10.04 17.40
C GLU A 21 -0.41 -10.84 16.21
N ASP A 22 -1.00 -12.01 16.47
CA ASP A 22 -1.56 -12.87 15.45
C ASP A 22 -3.03 -12.51 15.22
N CYS A 23 -3.36 -11.93 14.07
CA CYS A 23 -4.73 -11.58 13.70
C CYS A 23 -5.54 -12.79 13.19
N GLY A 24 -5.29 -13.99 13.72
CA GLY A 24 -5.91 -15.26 13.30
C GLY A 24 -5.46 -15.81 11.94
N LYS A 25 -4.64 -15.07 11.19
CA LYS A 25 -4.23 -15.46 9.83
C LYS A 25 -3.25 -16.63 9.81
N LEU A 26 -2.44 -16.79 10.84
CA LEU A 26 -1.55 -17.95 10.94
C LEU A 26 -2.34 -19.21 11.25
N GLU A 27 -3.23 -19.20 12.25
CA GLU A 27 -4.03 -20.39 12.62
C GLU A 27 -4.85 -20.92 11.45
N GLU A 28 -5.52 -20.03 10.70
CA GLU A 28 -6.32 -20.38 9.53
C GLU A 28 -5.51 -21.04 8.40
N ASN A 29 -4.22 -20.73 8.29
CA ASN A 29 -3.41 -21.09 7.13
C ASN A 29 -2.20 -21.98 7.44
N GLN A 30 -1.93 -22.28 8.71
CA GLN A 30 -0.76 -23.03 9.13
C GLN A 30 -0.73 -24.44 8.53
N GLU A 31 -1.86 -25.15 8.55
CA GLU A 31 -1.97 -26.49 7.95
C GLU A 31 -1.74 -26.48 6.43
N LYS A 32 -2.25 -25.45 5.74
CA LYS A 32 -2.04 -25.27 4.29
C LYS A 32 -0.59 -24.91 3.96
N SER A 33 0.05 -24.09 4.79
CA SER A 33 1.39 -23.56 4.55
C SER A 33 2.52 -24.58 4.77
N LEU A 34 2.22 -25.65 5.50
CA LEU A 34 3.20 -26.63 5.96
C LEU A 34 2.90 -28.05 5.47
N SER A 35 1.90 -28.23 4.60
CA SER A 35 1.65 -29.53 3.99
C SER A 35 2.74 -29.89 2.97
N PRO A 36 3.11 -31.18 2.86
CA PRO A 36 4.01 -31.67 1.83
C PRO A 36 3.68 -31.16 0.42
N GLY A 37 4.67 -30.59 -0.27
CA GLY A 37 4.53 -30.07 -1.63
C GLY A 37 3.77 -28.75 -1.73
N SER A 38 3.37 -28.16 -0.61
CA SER A 38 2.55 -26.95 -0.64
C SER A 38 3.34 -25.70 -0.99
N ARG A 39 2.64 -24.77 -1.63
CA ARG A 39 3.18 -23.45 -1.97
C ARG A 39 2.15 -22.43 -1.63
N ILE A 40 2.47 -21.53 -0.73
CA ILE A 40 1.59 -20.43 -0.38
C ILE A 40 2.27 -19.11 -0.67
N ALA A 41 1.49 -18.09 -1.01
CA ALA A 41 1.97 -16.73 -1.07
C ALA A 41 1.21 -15.86 -0.10
N LEU A 42 1.94 -15.19 0.78
CA LEU A 42 1.45 -14.08 1.57
C LEU A 42 1.52 -12.83 0.69
N VAL A 43 0.36 -12.27 0.37
CA VAL A 43 0.23 -11.11 -0.53
C VAL A 43 -0.28 -9.91 0.24
N GLY A 44 0.27 -8.72 -0.02
CA GLY A 44 -0.22 -7.48 0.59
C GLY A 44 0.87 -6.44 0.81
N LEU A 45 0.47 -5.22 1.17
CA LEU A 45 1.35 -4.06 1.22
C LEU A 45 1.51 -3.55 2.65
N GLY A 46 2.72 -3.57 3.21
CA GLY A 46 3.00 -3.00 4.54
C GLY A 46 2.33 -3.70 5.73
N VAL A 47 1.72 -4.87 5.53
CA VAL A 47 0.92 -5.62 6.51
C VAL A 47 1.72 -6.64 7.34
N GLY A 48 3.05 -6.59 7.33
CA GLY A 48 3.87 -7.45 8.21
C GLY A 48 4.03 -8.92 7.74
N LYS A 49 3.85 -9.22 6.46
CA LYS A 49 3.99 -10.58 5.88
C LYS A 49 5.30 -11.29 6.24
N THR A 50 6.42 -10.56 6.21
CA THR A 50 7.73 -11.06 6.64
C THR A 50 7.72 -11.49 8.10
N LYS A 51 7.07 -10.71 8.99
CA LYS A 51 6.91 -11.06 10.41
C LYS A 51 6.00 -12.28 10.60
N LEU A 52 4.96 -12.40 9.78
CA LEU A 52 4.08 -13.57 9.77
C LEU A 52 4.86 -14.84 9.38
N ALA A 53 5.67 -14.78 8.32
CA ALA A 53 6.53 -15.89 7.91
C ALA A 53 7.61 -16.24 8.96
N VAL A 54 8.15 -15.24 9.67
CA VAL A 54 9.05 -15.46 10.81
C VAL A 54 8.34 -16.18 11.94
N GLU A 55 7.16 -15.73 12.38
CA GLU A 55 6.43 -16.40 13.49
C GLU A 55 6.03 -17.82 13.10
N LEU A 56 5.58 -18.05 11.86
CA LEU A 56 5.31 -19.40 11.35
C LEU A 56 6.53 -20.30 11.48
N SER A 57 7.73 -19.79 11.17
CA SER A 57 8.97 -20.57 11.30
C SER A 57 9.27 -20.98 12.75
N PHE A 58 9.03 -20.09 13.72
CA PHE A 58 9.23 -20.42 15.13
C PHE A 58 8.23 -21.47 15.61
N ARG A 59 6.93 -21.31 15.30
CA ARG A 59 5.89 -22.28 15.67
C ARG A 59 6.13 -23.66 15.05
N THR A 60 6.56 -23.73 13.80
CA THR A 60 6.87 -25.01 13.15
C THR A 60 8.07 -25.68 13.79
N ARG A 61 9.13 -24.93 14.14
CA ARG A 61 10.32 -25.50 14.79
C ARG A 61 10.05 -26.01 16.20
N GLU A 62 9.10 -25.42 16.92
CA GLU A 62 8.65 -25.94 18.22
C GLU A 62 7.97 -27.32 18.08
N ASN A 63 7.22 -27.52 16.99
CA ASN A 63 6.48 -28.76 16.73
C ASN A 63 7.28 -29.82 15.94
N SER A 64 8.24 -29.39 15.13
CA SER A 64 9.06 -30.23 14.25
C SER A 64 10.49 -29.66 14.17
N PRO A 65 11.31 -29.86 15.23
CA PRO A 65 12.68 -29.34 15.31
C PRO A 65 13.60 -29.86 14.19
N GLU A 66 13.24 -30.98 13.58
CA GLU A 66 13.97 -31.64 12.50
C GLU A 66 13.77 -30.99 11.12
N THR A 67 12.87 -30.00 11.01
CA THR A 67 12.58 -29.31 9.74
C THR A 67 13.58 -28.20 9.46
N TRP A 68 14.20 -28.23 8.27
CA TRP A 68 15.06 -27.16 7.77
C TRP A 68 14.25 -25.91 7.47
N PHE A 69 14.71 -24.75 7.94
CA PHE A 69 14.12 -23.46 7.58
C PHE A 69 15.12 -22.64 6.78
N LEU A 70 14.93 -22.62 5.47
CA LEU A 70 15.79 -21.93 4.51
C LEU A 70 15.13 -20.62 4.13
N TRP A 71 15.90 -19.54 4.12
CA TRP A 71 15.38 -18.20 3.88
C TRP A 71 16.24 -17.46 2.86
N THR A 72 15.62 -16.80 1.91
CA THR A 72 16.30 -15.91 0.96
C THR A 72 15.45 -14.70 0.62
N SER A 73 16.11 -13.57 0.35
CA SER A 73 15.44 -12.36 -0.14
C SER A 73 15.41 -12.35 -1.65
N ALA A 74 14.20 -12.26 -2.21
CA ALA A 74 13.93 -12.24 -3.65
C ALA A 74 13.58 -10.82 -4.13
N ARG A 75 14.24 -9.79 -3.58
CA ARG A 75 13.99 -8.38 -3.96
C ARG A 75 14.71 -7.94 -5.25
N SER A 76 15.63 -8.76 -5.73
CA SER A 76 16.42 -8.58 -6.95
C SER A 76 17.09 -9.91 -7.31
N ALA A 77 17.49 -10.10 -8.56
CA ALA A 77 18.16 -11.33 -9.00
C ALA A 77 19.47 -11.60 -8.22
N ASP A 78 20.25 -10.55 -7.95
CA ASP A 78 21.52 -10.66 -7.20
C ASP A 78 21.29 -11.16 -5.78
N ARG A 79 20.39 -10.51 -5.02
CA ARG A 79 20.04 -10.92 -3.65
C ARG A 79 19.47 -12.34 -3.57
N LEU A 80 18.71 -12.75 -4.58
CA LEU A 80 18.20 -14.12 -4.66
C LEU A 80 19.37 -15.11 -4.84
N LYS A 81 20.30 -14.81 -5.75
CA LYS A 81 21.50 -15.62 -5.99
C LYS A 81 22.42 -15.68 -4.77
N ASP A 82 22.63 -14.57 -4.08
CA ASP A 82 23.40 -14.50 -2.84
C ASP A 82 22.79 -15.41 -1.78
N GLY A 83 21.47 -15.34 -1.56
CA GLY A 83 20.80 -16.18 -0.57
C GLY A 83 20.82 -17.66 -0.93
N PHE A 84 20.69 -18.04 -2.21
CA PHE A 84 20.88 -19.44 -2.62
C PHE A 84 22.33 -19.92 -2.45
N SER A 85 23.31 -19.04 -2.65
CA SER A 85 24.72 -19.33 -2.38
C SER A 85 24.94 -19.56 -0.88
N GLU A 86 24.33 -18.74 -0.02
CA GLU A 86 24.36 -18.93 1.43
C GLU A 86 23.70 -20.23 1.88
N ILE A 87 22.53 -20.58 1.30
CA ILE A 87 21.84 -21.85 1.54
C ILE A 87 22.77 -23.01 1.17
N ALA A 88 23.38 -22.98 -0.01
CA ALA A 88 24.31 -24.01 -0.46
C ALA A 88 25.51 -24.17 0.49
N GLU A 89 26.04 -23.05 1.01
CA GLU A 89 27.14 -23.05 1.98
C GLU A 89 26.73 -23.67 3.31
N ARG A 90 25.60 -23.25 3.88
CA ARG A 90 25.11 -23.77 5.17
C ARG A 90 24.74 -25.25 5.11
N LEU A 91 24.16 -25.69 3.99
CA LEU A 91 23.87 -27.10 3.73
C LEU A 91 25.11 -27.91 3.35
N LYS A 92 26.26 -27.25 3.18
CA LYS A 92 27.53 -27.85 2.76
C LYS A 92 27.40 -28.68 1.48
N ILE A 93 26.62 -28.17 0.51
CA ILE A 93 26.37 -28.89 -0.75
C ILE A 93 27.67 -29.07 -1.52
N HIS A 94 27.90 -30.26 -2.05
CA HIS A 94 29.07 -30.54 -2.87
C HIS A 94 28.97 -29.81 -4.22
N GLY A 95 30.07 -29.18 -4.65
CA GLY A 95 30.13 -28.43 -5.91
C GLY A 95 29.90 -26.92 -5.77
N ARG A 96 29.44 -26.44 -4.60
CA ARG A 96 29.23 -25.00 -4.33
C ARG A 96 30.49 -24.13 -4.43
N GLN A 97 31.67 -24.74 -4.28
CA GLN A 97 32.96 -24.05 -4.30
C GLN A 97 33.43 -23.72 -5.72
N TYR A 98 32.80 -24.28 -6.75
CA TYR A 98 33.18 -24.02 -8.13
C TYR A 98 32.59 -22.68 -8.59
N PRO A 99 33.39 -21.75 -9.15
CA PRO A 99 32.91 -20.43 -9.55
C PRO A 99 31.77 -20.46 -10.58
N GLU A 100 31.77 -21.45 -11.46
CA GLU A 100 30.77 -21.65 -12.52
C GLU A 100 29.57 -22.49 -12.07
N ALA A 101 29.49 -22.85 -10.78
CA ALA A 101 28.40 -23.67 -10.29
C ALA A 101 27.07 -22.93 -10.35
N ASN A 102 26.05 -23.58 -10.90
CA ASN A 102 24.68 -23.12 -10.78
C ASN A 102 24.15 -23.42 -9.36
N VAL A 103 24.31 -22.45 -8.45
CA VAL A 103 23.91 -22.58 -7.04
C VAL A 103 22.44 -22.93 -6.87
N PHE A 104 21.58 -22.49 -7.79
CA PHE A 104 20.15 -22.79 -7.75
C PHE A 104 19.87 -24.25 -8.04
N GLU A 105 20.48 -24.78 -9.09
CA GLU A 105 20.37 -26.21 -9.43
C GLU A 105 20.90 -27.08 -8.28
N LEU A 106 22.02 -26.70 -7.66
CA LEU A 106 22.59 -27.42 -6.52
C LEU A 106 21.61 -27.48 -5.33
N VAL A 107 21.01 -26.35 -4.95
CA VAL A 107 20.05 -26.28 -3.85
C VAL A 107 18.76 -27.01 -4.19
N ILE A 108 18.18 -26.80 -5.37
CA ILE A 108 16.94 -27.46 -5.79
C ILE A 108 17.11 -28.98 -5.84
N ASN A 109 18.23 -29.47 -6.38
CA ASN A 109 18.54 -30.90 -6.38
C ASN A 109 18.73 -31.46 -4.96
N TRP A 110 19.20 -30.65 -4.01
CA TRP A 110 19.25 -31.05 -2.62
C TRP A 110 17.84 -31.12 -2.01
N LEU A 111 16.98 -30.14 -2.28
CA LEU A 111 15.61 -30.09 -1.76
C LEU A 111 14.71 -31.23 -2.28
N ASN A 112 14.95 -31.70 -3.51
CA ASN A 112 14.19 -32.80 -4.10
C ASN A 112 14.54 -34.19 -3.54
N LYS A 113 15.63 -34.32 -2.77
CA LYS A 113 16.08 -35.60 -2.23
C LYS A 113 15.40 -35.90 -0.90
N GLN A 114 14.62 -36.98 -0.87
CA GLN A 114 13.90 -37.38 0.34
C GLN A 114 14.82 -37.67 1.54
N GLU A 115 16.04 -38.13 1.28
CA GLU A 115 17.08 -38.40 2.31
C GLU A 115 17.50 -37.17 3.12
N ASN A 116 17.24 -35.96 2.62
CA ASN A 116 17.62 -34.71 3.28
C ASN A 116 16.62 -34.21 4.33
N GLY A 117 15.51 -34.92 4.52
CA GLY A 117 14.51 -34.61 5.53
C GLY A 117 13.54 -33.50 5.12
N LYS A 118 12.78 -32.98 6.09
CA LYS A 118 11.75 -31.97 5.86
C LYS A 118 12.33 -30.58 5.73
N TRP A 119 11.79 -29.75 4.84
CA TRP A 119 12.26 -28.38 4.67
C TRP A 119 11.14 -27.39 4.38
N VAL A 120 11.36 -26.14 4.74
CA VAL A 120 10.53 -24.99 4.37
C VAL A 120 11.46 -23.95 3.76
N LEU A 121 11.15 -23.53 2.53
CA LEU A 121 11.87 -22.47 1.82
C LEU A 121 11.04 -21.19 1.81
N VAL A 122 11.57 -20.13 2.40
CA VAL A 122 10.95 -18.80 2.41
C VAL A 122 11.61 -17.89 1.38
N LEU A 123 10.83 -17.45 0.40
CA LEU A 123 11.21 -16.43 -0.58
C LEU A 123 10.59 -15.10 -0.16
N ASP A 124 11.37 -14.24 0.49
CA ASP A 124 10.87 -12.99 1.06
C ASP A 124 11.02 -11.81 0.09
N ASN A 125 9.97 -11.01 -0.06
CA ASN A 125 9.90 -9.83 -0.93
C ASN A 125 10.10 -10.13 -2.42
N VAL A 126 9.46 -11.17 -2.94
CA VAL A 126 9.50 -11.52 -4.37
C VAL A 126 8.97 -10.39 -5.25
N VAL A 127 9.78 -9.97 -6.22
CA VAL A 127 9.45 -9.03 -7.30
C VAL A 127 9.66 -9.69 -8.68
N SER A 128 9.11 -9.12 -9.74
CA SER A 128 9.09 -9.72 -11.09
C SER A 128 10.50 -9.88 -11.66
N GLU A 129 11.36 -8.90 -11.39
CA GLU A 129 12.72 -8.80 -11.89
C GLU A 129 13.70 -9.69 -11.13
N ALA A 130 13.30 -10.24 -9.98
CA ALA A 130 14.18 -11.04 -9.15
C ALA A 130 14.33 -12.48 -9.64
N LEU A 131 13.37 -12.98 -10.40
CA LEU A 131 13.31 -14.37 -10.76
C LEU A 131 13.81 -14.57 -12.19
N PRO A 132 14.80 -15.46 -12.39
CA PRO A 132 15.26 -15.82 -13.73
C PRO A 132 14.13 -16.41 -14.55
N THR A 133 13.97 -15.90 -15.77
CA THR A 133 12.87 -16.24 -16.68
C THR A 133 13.22 -17.37 -17.64
N ASP A 134 14.45 -17.88 -17.61
CA ASP A 134 14.91 -18.92 -18.54
C ASP A 134 14.15 -20.25 -18.33
N ASP A 135 13.84 -20.95 -19.43
CA ASP A 135 13.02 -22.17 -19.43
C ASP A 135 13.55 -23.25 -18.49
N GLY A 136 14.87 -23.42 -18.41
CA GLY A 136 15.50 -24.38 -17.50
C GLY A 136 15.22 -24.07 -16.03
N TYR A 137 15.07 -22.78 -15.70
CA TYR A 137 14.77 -22.33 -14.35
C TYR A 137 13.31 -22.61 -13.98
N GLN A 138 12.37 -22.34 -14.88
CA GLN A 138 10.96 -22.68 -14.67
C GLN A 138 10.77 -24.19 -14.44
N GLN A 139 11.50 -25.03 -15.17
CA GLN A 139 11.48 -26.48 -14.95
C GLN A 139 12.05 -26.87 -13.57
N LEU A 140 13.17 -26.27 -13.16
CA LEU A 140 13.76 -26.49 -11.84
C LEU A 140 12.79 -26.07 -10.71
N TRP A 141 12.17 -24.90 -10.81
CA TRP A 141 11.12 -24.49 -9.86
C TRP A 141 9.94 -25.43 -9.91
N GLY A 142 9.49 -25.86 -11.09
CA GLY A 142 8.41 -26.82 -11.27
C GLY A 142 8.66 -28.11 -10.48
N SER A 143 9.89 -28.59 -10.43
CA SER A 143 10.25 -29.83 -9.72
C SER A 143 9.96 -29.78 -8.21
N LEU A 144 10.07 -28.61 -7.57
CA LEU A 144 9.79 -28.45 -6.14
C LEU A 144 8.29 -28.64 -5.81
N THR A 145 7.38 -28.64 -6.80
CA THR A 145 5.93 -28.87 -6.56
C THR A 145 5.64 -30.31 -6.16
N SER A 146 6.53 -31.23 -6.53
CA SER A 146 6.34 -32.69 -6.36
C SER A 146 7.09 -33.25 -5.15
N SER A 147 7.74 -32.40 -4.36
CA SER A 147 8.48 -32.83 -3.17
C SER A 147 7.52 -33.14 -2.02
N GLU A 148 7.48 -34.39 -1.59
CA GLU A 148 6.72 -34.83 -0.41
C GLU A 148 7.34 -34.35 0.93
N ASN A 149 8.50 -33.70 0.88
CA ASN A 149 9.27 -33.35 2.07
C ASN A 149 9.33 -31.84 2.36
N GLY A 150 8.77 -30.98 1.51
CA GLY A 150 8.87 -29.56 1.81
C GLY A 150 7.80 -28.67 1.25
N SER A 151 7.80 -27.44 1.77
CA SER A 151 6.86 -26.40 1.39
C SER A 151 7.58 -25.08 1.09
N ILE A 152 6.93 -24.25 0.29
CA ILE A 152 7.45 -22.94 -0.11
C ILE A 152 6.50 -21.86 0.41
N ILE A 153 7.08 -20.86 1.07
CA ILE A 153 6.38 -19.65 1.49
C ILE A 153 6.93 -18.48 0.70
N ILE A 154 6.07 -17.82 -0.05
CA ILE A 154 6.39 -16.62 -0.81
C ILE A 154 5.82 -15.42 -0.07
N THR A 155 6.59 -14.34 0.08
CA THR A 155 6.03 -13.04 0.46
C THR A 155 6.17 -12.07 -0.70
N THR A 156 5.07 -11.42 -1.11
CA THR A 156 5.11 -10.43 -2.19
C THR A 156 4.08 -9.32 -2.01
N ARG A 157 4.35 -8.15 -2.58
CA ARG A 157 3.40 -7.04 -2.59
C ARG A 157 2.39 -7.16 -3.73
N ASN A 158 2.68 -7.98 -4.74
CA ASN A 158 1.90 -8.07 -5.97
C ASN A 158 1.31 -9.48 -6.15
N LYS A 159 -0.03 -9.57 -6.10
CA LYS A 159 -0.77 -10.82 -6.31
C LYS A 159 -0.46 -11.44 -7.68
N GLY A 160 -0.34 -10.64 -8.73
CA GLY A 160 -0.04 -11.13 -10.08
C GLY A 160 1.30 -11.89 -10.14
N ILE A 161 2.30 -11.45 -9.37
CA ILE A 161 3.58 -12.16 -9.28
C ILE A 161 3.41 -13.50 -8.57
N ALA A 162 2.65 -13.54 -7.47
CA ALA A 162 2.38 -14.79 -6.76
C ALA A 162 1.70 -15.83 -7.67
N LEU A 163 0.70 -15.40 -8.45
CA LEU A 163 -0.07 -16.28 -9.34
C LEU A 163 0.76 -16.91 -10.48
N ASN A 164 1.97 -16.41 -10.74
CA ASN A 164 2.90 -17.09 -11.66
C ASN A 164 3.48 -18.39 -11.08
N TYR A 165 3.38 -18.61 -9.77
CA TYR A 165 4.05 -19.70 -9.06
C TYR A 165 3.11 -20.64 -8.29
N ILE A 166 1.91 -20.16 -7.98
CA ILE A 166 0.93 -20.85 -7.15
C ILE A 166 -0.49 -20.68 -7.71
N ASN A 167 -1.40 -21.56 -7.28
CA ASN A 167 -2.81 -21.40 -7.63
C ASN A 167 -3.43 -20.23 -6.85
N GLU A 168 -4.53 -19.69 -7.36
CA GLU A 168 -5.23 -18.58 -6.72
C GLU A 168 -5.69 -18.89 -5.30
N ASN A 169 -6.12 -20.13 -5.03
CA ASN A 169 -6.55 -20.57 -3.69
C ASN A 169 -5.42 -20.62 -2.66
N ASP A 170 -4.17 -20.63 -3.12
CA ASP A 170 -2.97 -20.68 -2.27
C ASP A 170 -2.38 -19.27 -2.04
N ALA A 171 -2.93 -18.25 -2.72
CA ALA A 171 -2.57 -16.85 -2.52
C ALA A 171 -3.39 -16.26 -1.38
N ILE A 172 -2.76 -16.11 -0.22
CA ILE A 172 -3.36 -15.58 1.00
C ILE A 172 -3.19 -14.06 1.00
N LEU A 173 -4.28 -13.34 0.75
CA LEU A 173 -4.32 -11.89 0.88
C LEU A 173 -4.29 -11.51 2.36
N ILE A 174 -3.24 -10.81 2.77
CA ILE A 174 -3.08 -10.27 4.10
C ILE A 174 -3.57 -8.82 4.09
N GLU A 175 -4.63 -8.59 4.85
CA GLU A 175 -5.22 -7.27 5.07
C GLU A 175 -4.61 -6.61 6.32
N PRO A 176 -4.83 -5.30 6.53
CA PRO A 176 -4.56 -4.67 7.82
C PRO A 176 -5.25 -5.40 8.96
N MET A 177 -4.77 -5.11 10.17
CA MET A 177 -5.36 -5.67 11.37
C MET A 177 -6.79 -5.16 11.52
N ASP A 178 -7.65 -5.91 12.20
CA ASP A 178 -8.87 -5.32 12.72
C ASP A 178 -8.57 -4.36 13.88
N GLY A 179 -9.59 -3.62 14.32
CA GLY A 179 -9.45 -2.65 15.39
C GLY A 179 -8.94 -3.25 16.71
N LEU A 180 -9.35 -4.47 17.04
CA LEU A 180 -8.99 -5.12 18.31
C LEU A 180 -7.50 -5.49 18.32
N HIS A 181 -7.03 -6.20 17.29
CA HIS A 181 -5.62 -6.57 17.19
C HIS A 181 -4.72 -5.34 16.96
N ALA A 182 -5.19 -4.31 16.26
CA ALA A 182 -4.46 -3.05 16.10
C ALA A 182 -4.24 -2.32 17.44
N MET A 183 -5.27 -2.27 18.29
CA MET A 183 -5.16 -1.70 19.64
C MET A 183 -4.25 -2.53 20.53
N SER A 184 -4.39 -3.86 20.50
CA SER A 184 -3.52 -4.81 21.22
C SER A 184 -2.05 -4.61 20.84
N LEU A 185 -1.73 -4.53 19.54
CA LEU A 185 -0.37 -4.26 19.08
C LEU A 185 0.16 -2.92 19.59
N MET A 186 -0.66 -1.86 19.54
CA MET A 186 -0.26 -0.54 20.04
C MET A 186 0.05 -0.57 21.54
N GLN A 187 -0.76 -1.28 22.33
CA GLN A 187 -0.56 -1.46 23.76
C GLN A 187 0.72 -2.26 24.06
N LYS A 188 0.92 -3.40 23.40
CA LYS A 188 2.13 -4.23 23.56
C LYS A 188 3.40 -3.48 23.22
N ARG A 189 3.36 -2.63 22.18
CA ARG A 189 4.50 -1.81 21.77
C ARG A 189 4.68 -0.54 22.59
N SER A 190 3.68 -0.14 23.38
CA SER A 190 3.78 1.02 24.25
C SER A 190 4.57 0.66 25.51
N SER A 191 5.55 1.48 25.86
CA SER A 191 6.24 1.38 27.16
C SER A 191 5.43 1.97 28.31
N VAL A 192 4.33 2.67 27.99
CA VAL A 192 3.41 3.26 28.96
C VAL A 192 2.11 2.46 28.94
N PRO A 193 1.51 2.11 30.10
CA PRO A 193 0.20 1.48 30.15
C PRO A 193 -0.83 2.38 29.45
N LEU A 194 -1.43 1.86 28.38
CA LEU A 194 -2.54 2.51 27.69
C LEU A 194 -3.85 1.80 28.11
N PRO A 195 -4.96 2.53 28.36
CA PRO A 195 -6.22 1.91 28.73
C PRO A 195 -6.76 0.99 27.62
N GLU A 196 -7.49 -0.05 28.02
CA GLU A 196 -8.15 -0.98 27.06
C GLU A 196 -9.27 -0.29 26.27
N GLU A 197 -10.07 0.53 26.94
CA GLU A 197 -11.14 1.33 26.34
C GLU A 197 -10.73 2.80 26.25
N ASP A 198 -9.80 3.08 25.34
CA ASP A 198 -9.36 4.45 25.04
C ASP A 198 -9.86 4.87 23.65
N GLY A 199 -10.85 5.77 23.61
CA GLY A 199 -11.38 6.32 22.36
C GLY A 199 -10.34 7.11 21.54
N GLN A 200 -9.32 7.67 22.18
CA GLN A 200 -8.19 8.29 21.48
C GLN A 200 -7.29 7.23 20.85
N LEU A 201 -7.03 6.12 21.56
CA LEU A 201 -6.27 5.00 21.00
C LEU A 201 -6.96 4.41 19.78
N GLN A 202 -8.27 4.21 19.85
CA GLN A 202 -9.09 3.74 18.74
C GLN A 202 -9.00 4.68 17.53
N ASN A 203 -9.10 5.99 17.76
CA ASN A 203 -8.95 7.00 16.72
C ASN A 203 -7.55 6.97 16.10
N LEU A 204 -6.50 6.81 16.91
CA LEU A 204 -5.12 6.72 16.43
C LEU A 204 -4.90 5.51 15.53
N VAL A 205 -5.30 4.31 15.94
CA VAL A 205 -5.10 3.12 15.10
C VAL A 205 -5.92 3.20 13.80
N GLN A 206 -7.08 3.86 13.84
CA GLN A 206 -7.89 4.13 12.65
C GLN A 206 -7.20 5.12 11.70
N GLU A 207 -6.64 6.22 12.21
CA GLU A 207 -5.85 7.19 11.42
C GLU A 207 -4.58 6.57 10.81
N LEU A 208 -4.04 5.54 11.44
CA LEU A 208 -2.93 4.72 10.93
C LEU A 208 -3.39 3.59 10.00
N ASN A 209 -4.67 3.58 9.61
CA ASN A 209 -5.33 2.58 8.77
C ASN A 209 -5.14 1.13 9.24
N TYR A 210 -5.01 0.92 10.56
CA TYR A 210 -4.78 -0.39 11.18
C TYR A 210 -3.53 -1.12 10.65
N MET A 211 -2.55 -0.37 10.13
CA MET A 211 -1.35 -0.93 9.53
C MET A 211 -0.32 -1.26 10.61
N PRO A 212 0.10 -2.53 10.78
CA PRO A 212 1.01 -2.93 11.86
C PRO A 212 2.31 -2.11 11.90
N MET A 213 2.88 -1.81 10.72
CA MET A 213 4.10 -1.01 10.62
C MET A 213 3.89 0.43 11.08
N ALA A 214 2.78 1.07 10.71
CA ALA A 214 2.46 2.44 11.10
C ALA A 214 2.18 2.53 12.61
N ILE A 215 1.48 1.55 13.16
CA ILE A 215 1.21 1.40 14.60
C ILE A 215 2.51 1.25 15.39
N THR A 216 3.38 0.32 14.98
CA THR A 216 4.67 0.08 15.66
C THR A 216 5.54 1.35 15.64
N GLN A 217 5.55 2.07 14.53
CA GLN A 217 6.27 3.33 14.40
C GLN A 217 5.68 4.44 15.29
N ALA A 218 4.36 4.56 15.36
CA ALA A 218 3.68 5.52 16.23
C ALA A 218 3.94 5.21 17.72
N ALA A 219 3.86 3.93 18.12
CA ALA A 219 4.17 3.47 19.46
C ALA A 219 5.61 3.83 19.84
N ALA A 220 6.59 3.53 18.98
CA ALA A 220 7.99 3.85 19.23
C ALA A 220 8.24 5.37 19.34
N TYR A 221 7.56 6.18 18.53
CA TYR A 221 7.60 7.64 18.69
C TYR A 221 7.02 8.07 20.04
N ILE A 222 5.85 7.55 20.43
CA ILE A 222 5.20 7.86 21.71
C ILE A 222 6.11 7.49 22.88
N ASN A 223 6.75 6.32 22.85
CA ASN A 223 7.70 5.88 23.89
C ASN A 223 8.92 6.80 24.02
N SER A 224 9.37 7.39 22.92
CA SER A 224 10.50 8.33 22.93
C SER A 224 10.15 9.68 23.59
N ARG A 225 8.86 9.97 23.79
CA ARG A 225 8.37 11.22 24.36
C ARG A 225 8.01 11.05 25.83
N ARG A 226 8.39 12.02 26.66
CA ARG A 226 7.98 12.13 28.06
C ARG A 226 6.86 13.15 28.18
N SER A 227 5.67 12.81 27.67
CA SER A 227 4.46 13.63 27.73
C SER A 227 3.42 12.98 28.64
N VAL A 228 2.55 13.80 29.25
CA VAL A 228 1.46 13.34 30.12
C VAL A 228 0.32 12.70 29.30
N SER A 229 0.10 13.18 28.08
CA SER A 229 -0.94 12.68 27.16
C SER A 229 -0.35 12.43 25.77
N PRO A 230 0.57 11.46 25.64
CA PRO A 230 1.37 11.30 24.43
C PRO A 230 0.55 10.86 23.20
N VAL A 231 -0.53 10.11 23.39
CA VAL A 231 -1.44 9.68 22.32
C VAL A 231 -2.22 10.87 21.76
N GLN A 232 -2.80 11.70 22.63
CA GLN A 232 -3.51 12.91 22.22
C GLN A 232 -2.58 13.89 21.48
N GLU A 233 -1.40 14.17 22.04
CA GLU A 233 -0.41 15.07 21.42
C GLU A 233 0.04 14.54 20.04
N TYR A 234 0.18 13.22 19.91
CA TYR A 234 0.46 12.60 18.63
C TYR A 234 -0.67 12.87 17.64
N LEU A 235 -1.92 12.58 18.02
CA LEU A 235 -3.11 12.72 17.19
C LEU A 235 -3.33 14.17 16.72
N GLU A 236 -3.29 15.13 17.63
CA GLU A 236 -3.48 16.55 17.32
C GLU A 236 -2.44 17.00 16.28
N TYR A 237 -1.16 16.66 16.50
CA TYR A 237 -0.11 16.98 15.54
C TYR A 237 -0.33 16.28 14.20
N PHE A 238 -0.66 14.98 14.24
CA PHE A 238 -0.86 14.12 13.07
C PHE A 238 -2.02 14.62 12.19
N GLN A 239 -3.14 15.00 12.78
CA GLN A 239 -4.34 15.43 12.06
C GLN A 239 -4.23 16.87 11.49
N THR A 240 -3.24 17.65 11.93
CA THR A 240 -3.12 19.06 11.52
C THR A 240 -2.82 19.24 10.01
N SER A 241 -2.00 18.38 9.40
CA SER A 241 -1.68 18.48 7.97
C SER A 241 -1.03 17.21 7.41
N ASP A 242 -1.14 17.00 6.10
CA ASP A 242 -0.42 15.93 5.39
C ASP A 242 1.09 15.99 5.64
N ARG A 243 1.68 17.19 5.69
CA ARG A 243 3.11 17.37 6.02
C ARG A 243 3.46 16.85 7.41
N ASN A 244 2.58 17.05 8.39
CA ASN A 244 2.77 16.52 9.73
C ASN A 244 2.59 15.01 9.79
N LYS A 245 1.59 14.45 9.07
CA LYS A 245 1.45 12.99 8.91
C LYS A 245 2.71 12.38 8.33
N VAL A 246 3.23 12.95 7.24
CA VAL A 246 4.49 12.51 6.61
C VAL A 246 5.63 12.55 7.62
N LYS A 247 5.82 13.66 8.32
CA LYS A 247 6.90 13.81 9.32
C LYS A 247 6.82 12.80 10.47
N ARG A 248 5.60 12.40 10.88
CA ARG A 248 5.39 11.38 11.92
C ARG A 248 5.67 9.97 11.40
N LEU A 249 5.22 9.68 10.19
CA LEU A 249 5.42 8.39 9.51
C LEU A 249 6.80 8.24 8.87
N SER A 250 7.60 9.31 8.84
CA SER A 250 9.01 9.28 8.47
C SER A 250 9.94 9.21 9.68
N TYR A 251 9.40 9.14 10.91
CA TYR A 251 10.21 9.05 12.12
C TYR A 251 10.99 7.73 12.13
N GLU A 252 12.30 7.79 11.96
CA GLU A 252 13.16 6.62 11.99
C GLU A 252 13.40 6.21 13.45
N THR A 253 12.95 5.02 13.82
CA THR A 253 13.24 4.45 15.12
C THR A 253 14.71 4.05 15.15
N ALA A 254 15.51 4.76 15.95
CA ALA A 254 16.95 4.51 16.10
C ALA A 254 17.31 3.17 16.77
N TYR A 255 16.35 2.25 16.97
CA TYR A 255 16.53 1.06 17.78
C TYR A 255 16.49 -0.25 16.96
N ILE A 256 17.64 -0.92 16.99
CA ILE A 256 17.91 -2.39 17.04
C ILE A 256 18.10 -3.16 15.72
N TYR A 257 17.64 -2.70 14.55
CA TYR A 257 17.89 -3.42 13.27
C TYR A 257 18.63 -2.55 12.24
N ARG A 258 19.74 -1.91 12.65
CA ARG A 258 20.56 -1.06 11.78
C ARG A 258 21.32 -1.83 10.69
N ASP A 259 21.53 -3.13 10.86
CA ASP A 259 22.48 -3.88 10.00
C ASP A 259 21.84 -4.56 8.78
N TRP A 260 20.57 -4.26 8.45
CA TRP A 260 20.00 -4.57 7.13
C TRP A 260 19.17 -3.40 6.59
N GLU A 261 19.91 -2.35 6.22
CA GLU A 261 19.72 -1.39 5.11
C GLU A 261 18.31 -1.25 4.50
N GLU A 262 17.50 -0.39 5.13
CA GLU A 262 16.99 0.89 4.57
C GLU A 262 15.65 1.28 5.25
N SER A 263 15.74 2.17 6.23
CA SER A 263 14.69 3.05 6.75
C SER A 263 13.23 2.56 6.73
N SER A 264 12.82 1.99 7.85
CA SER A 264 11.50 1.40 8.18
C SER A 264 10.33 2.39 8.28
N ALA A 265 10.13 3.26 7.29
CA ALA A 265 8.95 4.10 7.18
C ALA A 265 7.96 3.45 6.20
N ILE A 266 6.70 3.30 6.62
CA ILE A 266 5.62 2.83 5.74
C ILE A 266 5.55 3.65 4.45
N LEU A 267 5.85 4.95 4.53
CA LEU A 267 5.94 5.84 3.37
C LEU A 267 7.06 5.46 2.40
N LYS A 268 8.25 5.11 2.88
CA LYS A 268 9.37 4.65 2.01
C LYS A 268 9.00 3.35 1.31
N THR A 269 8.37 2.42 2.02
CA THR A 269 7.86 1.17 1.44
C THR A 269 6.86 1.42 0.32
N LEU A 270 5.94 2.37 0.52
CA LEU A 270 4.96 2.76 -0.47
C LEU A 270 5.61 3.49 -1.66
N GLN A 271 6.59 4.36 -1.42
CA GLN A 271 7.36 5.05 -2.45
C GLN A 271 8.12 4.08 -3.36
N CYS A 272 8.83 3.10 -2.80
CA CYS A 272 9.48 2.07 -3.63
C CYS A 272 8.48 1.32 -4.51
N SER A 273 7.25 1.10 -4.02
CA SER A 273 6.20 0.42 -4.80
C SER A 273 5.71 1.33 -5.94
N LEU A 274 5.62 2.64 -5.71
CA LEU A 274 5.31 3.64 -6.74
C LEU A 274 6.40 3.71 -7.81
N ASP A 275 7.68 3.71 -7.43
CA ASP A 275 8.80 3.73 -8.37
C ASP A 275 8.80 2.48 -9.27
N GLN A 276 8.51 1.30 -8.70
CA GLN A 276 8.35 0.06 -9.45
C GLN A 276 7.18 0.12 -10.43
N ILE A 277 6.02 0.63 -10.00
CA ILE A 277 4.86 0.77 -10.87
C ILE A 277 5.15 1.76 -12.00
N LEU A 278 5.82 2.87 -11.71
CA LEU A 278 6.23 3.83 -12.73
C LEU A 278 7.17 3.20 -13.76
N ALA A 279 8.12 2.37 -13.32
CA ALA A 279 9.07 1.70 -14.21
C ALA A 279 8.38 0.65 -15.12
N VAL A 280 7.43 -0.12 -14.58
CA VAL A 280 6.78 -1.23 -15.30
C VAL A 280 5.59 -0.75 -16.13
N ARG A 281 4.73 0.10 -15.55
CA ARG A 281 3.46 0.56 -16.16
C ARG A 281 3.17 2.01 -15.78
N PRO A 282 3.77 3.00 -16.47
CA PRO A 282 3.58 4.42 -16.19
C PRO A 282 2.11 4.87 -16.14
N SER A 283 1.21 4.23 -16.91
CA SER A 283 -0.23 4.48 -16.84
C SER A 283 -0.85 4.24 -15.49
N ALA A 284 -0.46 3.13 -14.86
CA ALA A 284 -0.99 2.75 -13.58
C ALA A 284 -0.50 3.73 -12.50
N ALA A 285 0.75 4.22 -12.63
CA ALA A 285 1.26 5.29 -11.78
C ALA A 285 0.47 6.61 -11.97
N ASP A 286 0.16 6.99 -13.22
CA ASP A 286 -0.68 8.15 -13.53
C ASP A 286 -2.08 8.02 -12.91
N LEU A 287 -2.72 6.86 -13.09
CA LEU A 287 -4.04 6.57 -12.54
C LEU A 287 -4.04 6.66 -11.01
N LEU A 288 -3.08 6.00 -10.36
CA LEU A 288 -2.93 6.01 -8.91
C LEU A 288 -2.66 7.43 -8.37
N SER A 289 -1.88 8.22 -9.10
CA SER A 289 -1.59 9.62 -8.76
C SER A 289 -2.85 10.46 -8.76
N VAL A 290 -3.71 10.31 -9.77
CA VAL A 290 -5.02 10.97 -9.83
C VAL A 290 -5.96 10.47 -8.72
N MET A 291 -6.03 9.15 -8.48
CA MET A 291 -6.83 8.54 -7.41
C MET A 291 -6.49 9.10 -6.02
N SER A 292 -5.25 9.53 -5.80
CA SER A 292 -4.81 10.12 -4.53
C SER A 292 -5.50 11.45 -4.17
N PHE A 293 -6.19 12.08 -5.13
CA PHE A 293 -6.96 13.30 -4.95
C PHE A 293 -8.47 13.07 -4.77
N PHE A 294 -8.95 11.82 -4.77
CA PHE A 294 -10.35 11.52 -4.48
C PHE A 294 -10.59 11.28 -2.99
N ASP A 295 -11.85 11.11 -2.61
CA ASP A 295 -12.22 10.56 -1.31
C ASP A 295 -11.63 9.13 -1.15
N PRO A 296 -11.06 8.75 0.01
CA PRO A 296 -10.41 7.45 0.18
C PRO A 296 -11.32 6.25 -0.05
N GLU A 297 -12.61 6.35 0.30
CA GLU A 297 -13.56 5.23 0.34
C GLU A 297 -14.49 5.18 -0.88
N SER A 298 -14.56 6.26 -1.65
CA SER A 298 -15.53 6.41 -2.73
C SER A 298 -14.95 7.05 -4.00
N ILE A 299 -14.11 6.30 -4.72
CA ILE A 299 -13.51 6.74 -5.98
C ILE A 299 -14.33 6.23 -7.17
N PRO A 300 -15.07 7.07 -7.90
CA PRO A 300 -15.97 6.61 -8.97
C PRO A 300 -15.18 6.11 -10.19
N ALA A 301 -15.40 4.87 -10.62
CA ALA A 301 -14.77 4.28 -11.80
C ALA A 301 -15.05 5.07 -13.08
N LEU A 302 -16.23 5.70 -13.18
CA LEU A 302 -16.63 6.55 -14.31
C LEU A 302 -15.65 7.71 -14.53
N LEU A 303 -15.27 8.40 -13.46
CA LEU A 303 -14.34 9.54 -13.52
C LEU A 303 -12.92 9.08 -13.87
N LEU A 304 -12.51 7.90 -13.39
CA LEU A 304 -11.20 7.35 -13.71
C LEU A 304 -11.08 6.92 -15.18
N ARG A 305 -12.17 6.43 -15.81
CA ARG A 305 -12.15 6.10 -17.24
C ARG A 305 -11.86 7.34 -18.11
N GLN A 306 -12.25 8.54 -17.68
CA GLN A 306 -11.93 9.79 -18.39
C GLN A 306 -10.43 10.14 -18.34
N VAL A 307 -9.72 9.72 -17.30
CA VAL A 307 -8.25 9.84 -17.24
C VAL A 307 -7.60 9.14 -18.43
N SER A 308 -8.13 7.96 -18.79
CA SER A 308 -7.59 7.19 -19.91
C SER A 308 -7.86 7.85 -21.27
N THR A 309 -8.97 8.59 -21.41
CA THR A 309 -9.40 9.17 -22.69
C THR A 309 -8.84 10.57 -22.95
N MET A 310 -8.72 11.40 -21.91
CA MET A 310 -8.26 12.79 -22.06
C MET A 310 -6.74 12.91 -22.20
N TRP A 311 -6.01 12.06 -21.51
CA TRP A 311 -4.57 12.24 -21.29
C TRP A 311 -3.71 11.36 -22.21
N ARG A 312 -4.35 10.45 -22.95
CA ARG A 312 -3.70 9.58 -23.93
C ARG A 312 -4.40 9.77 -25.25
N GLY A 313 -3.72 10.43 -26.18
CA GLY A 313 -4.27 10.86 -27.46
C GLY A 313 -5.07 9.76 -28.19
N ARG A 314 -6.03 10.19 -29.02
CA ARG A 314 -7.10 9.43 -29.72
C ARG A 314 -6.76 8.10 -30.43
N ASN A 315 -5.51 7.62 -30.42
CA ASN A 315 -5.06 6.49 -31.24
C ASN A 315 -4.97 5.13 -30.51
N SER A 316 -5.30 5.05 -29.22
CA SER A 316 -5.39 3.77 -28.49
C SER A 316 -6.84 3.43 -28.18
N SER A 317 -7.28 2.21 -28.51
CA SER A 317 -8.58 1.64 -28.13
C SER A 317 -8.79 1.78 -26.62
N SER A 318 -9.55 2.80 -26.23
CA SER A 318 -9.49 3.47 -24.93
C SER A 318 -10.20 2.73 -23.78
N GLY A 319 -10.91 1.64 -24.06
CA GLY A 319 -11.62 0.86 -23.04
C GLY A 319 -10.75 -0.16 -22.29
N ASP A 320 -9.82 -0.82 -22.98
CA ASP A 320 -9.07 -1.96 -22.44
C ASP A 320 -7.95 -1.54 -21.47
N HIS A 321 -7.35 -0.36 -21.69
CA HIS A 321 -6.18 0.06 -20.92
C HIS A 321 -6.50 0.49 -19.48
N PHE A 322 -7.67 1.09 -19.22
CA PHE A 322 -8.08 1.45 -17.85
C PHE A 322 -8.26 0.20 -16.99
N GLU A 323 -8.93 -0.83 -17.52
CA GLU A 323 -9.20 -2.05 -16.78
C GLU A 323 -7.89 -2.78 -16.45
N GLU A 324 -6.96 -2.83 -17.41
CA GLU A 324 -5.60 -3.35 -17.17
C GLU A 324 -4.84 -2.52 -16.12
N ASP A 325 -4.91 -1.18 -16.15
CA ASP A 325 -4.27 -0.31 -15.17
C ASP A 325 -4.84 -0.52 -13.77
N ALA A 326 -6.16 -0.57 -13.65
CA ALA A 326 -6.87 -0.83 -12.40
C ALA A 326 -6.53 -2.24 -11.87
N GLN A 327 -6.54 -3.26 -12.74
CA GLN A 327 -6.17 -4.62 -12.38
C GLN A 327 -4.71 -4.72 -11.92
N PHE A 328 -3.81 -3.96 -12.56
CA PHE A 328 -2.41 -3.89 -12.15
C PHE A 328 -2.28 -3.30 -10.73
N LEU A 329 -2.99 -2.21 -10.43
CA LEU A 329 -2.99 -1.58 -9.10
C LEU A 329 -3.67 -2.45 -8.03
N LEU A 330 -4.73 -3.17 -8.38
CA LEU A 330 -5.37 -4.19 -7.52
C LEU A 330 -4.38 -5.30 -7.18
N GLY A 331 -3.57 -5.73 -8.15
CA GLY A 331 -2.48 -6.69 -7.94
C GLY A 331 -1.53 -6.25 -6.82
N TYR A 332 -1.14 -4.97 -6.76
CA TYR A 332 -0.29 -4.41 -5.71
C TYR A 332 -0.99 -4.18 -4.37
N SER A 333 -2.30 -4.45 -4.26
CA SER A 333 -3.12 -4.13 -3.09
C SER A 333 -3.07 -2.64 -2.68
N LEU A 334 -2.79 -1.75 -3.65
CA LEU A 334 -2.77 -0.29 -3.43
C LEU A 334 -4.18 0.30 -3.47
N ILE A 335 -5.06 -0.35 -4.22
CA ILE A 335 -6.49 -0.05 -4.32
C ILE A 335 -7.29 -1.34 -4.06
N SER A 336 -8.57 -1.20 -3.78
CA SER A 336 -9.51 -2.33 -3.67
C SER A 336 -10.86 -1.95 -4.27
N VAL A 337 -11.63 -2.94 -4.72
CA VAL A 337 -13.02 -2.75 -5.11
C VAL A 337 -13.89 -2.62 -3.87
N THR A 338 -14.86 -1.70 -3.86
CA THR A 338 -15.83 -1.59 -2.75
C THR A 338 -16.96 -2.61 -2.91
N GLN A 339 -17.97 -2.59 -2.02
CA GLN A 339 -19.17 -3.42 -2.20
C GLN A 339 -19.95 -3.06 -3.47
N ASP A 340 -19.88 -1.79 -3.90
CA ASP A 340 -20.40 -1.35 -5.18
C ASP A 340 -19.25 -1.37 -6.22
N PRO A 341 -19.31 -2.23 -7.26
CA PRO A 341 -18.26 -2.34 -8.26
C PRO A 341 -18.04 -1.05 -9.07
N LYS A 342 -18.92 -0.04 -8.94
CA LYS A 342 -18.73 1.28 -9.54
C LYS A 342 -17.70 2.14 -8.80
N PHE A 343 -17.30 1.75 -7.60
CA PHE A 343 -16.35 2.51 -6.78
C PHE A 343 -15.14 1.68 -6.39
N TYR A 344 -13.98 2.34 -6.49
CA TYR A 344 -12.74 1.88 -5.92
C TYR A 344 -12.49 2.59 -4.59
N ARG A 345 -11.65 1.96 -3.77
CA ARG A 345 -11.11 2.51 -2.54
C ARG A 345 -9.60 2.58 -2.63
N MET A 346 -9.03 3.68 -2.16
CA MET A 346 -7.59 3.88 -1.98
C MET A 346 -7.37 4.39 -0.57
N ARG A 347 -6.72 3.58 0.29
CA ARG A 347 -6.56 3.91 1.71
C ARG A 347 -5.85 5.25 1.89
N SER A 348 -6.23 6.00 2.91
CA SER A 348 -5.69 7.35 3.16
C SER A 348 -4.17 7.39 3.29
N LEU A 349 -3.54 6.37 3.90
CA LEU A 349 -2.08 6.26 3.96
C LEU A 349 -1.42 6.04 2.59
N VAL A 350 -2.07 5.27 1.70
CA VAL A 350 -1.59 5.09 0.32
C VAL A 350 -1.72 6.42 -0.43
N GLN A 351 -2.86 7.11 -0.31
CA GLN A 351 -3.03 8.43 -0.92
C GLN A 351 -2.00 9.45 -0.39
N LEU A 352 -1.75 9.47 0.92
CA LEU A 352 -0.75 10.32 1.53
C LEU A 352 0.66 10.04 0.99
N ALA A 353 1.03 8.77 0.86
CA ALA A 353 2.32 8.37 0.29
C ALA A 353 2.44 8.78 -1.17
N THR A 354 1.39 8.59 -1.98
CA THR A 354 1.35 9.01 -3.38
C THR A 354 1.48 10.52 -3.49
N ARG A 355 0.73 11.31 -2.71
CA ARG A 355 0.85 12.78 -2.72
C ARG A 355 2.23 13.26 -2.29
N ASN A 356 2.83 12.63 -1.28
CA ASN A 356 4.20 12.93 -0.86
C ASN A 356 5.23 12.58 -1.94
N TRP A 357 5.04 11.47 -2.65
CA TRP A 357 5.88 11.09 -3.79
C TRP A 357 5.76 12.09 -4.95
N LEU A 358 4.55 12.57 -5.25
CA LEU A 358 4.33 13.64 -6.23
C LEU A 358 5.00 14.96 -5.82
N ASP A 359 4.96 15.31 -4.54
CA ASP A 359 5.60 16.52 -4.00
C ASP A 359 7.12 16.47 -4.14
N ILE A 360 7.73 15.34 -3.78
CA ILE A 360 9.18 15.11 -3.92
C ILE A 360 9.62 15.21 -5.38
N ASN A 361 8.80 14.73 -6.31
CA ASN A 361 9.07 14.79 -7.74
C ASN A 361 8.64 16.11 -8.41
N GLY A 362 8.06 17.05 -7.66
CA GLY A 362 7.60 18.34 -8.19
C GLY A 362 6.40 18.25 -9.15
N GLN A 363 5.61 17.18 -9.07
CA GLN A 363 4.51 16.88 -10.00
C GLN A 363 3.11 17.15 -9.40
N THR A 364 3.00 17.55 -8.13
CA THR A 364 1.72 17.76 -7.43
C THR A 364 0.74 18.63 -8.22
N GLU A 365 1.20 19.78 -8.70
CA GLU A 365 0.35 20.75 -9.41
C GLU A 365 -0.18 20.18 -10.73
N GLN A 366 0.66 19.43 -11.45
CA GLN A 366 0.25 18.77 -12.69
C GLN A 366 -0.92 17.82 -12.43
N TYR A 367 -0.87 17.01 -11.37
CA TYR A 367 -1.94 16.06 -11.05
C TYR A 367 -3.17 16.71 -10.40
N ILE A 368 -3.02 17.86 -9.74
CA ILE A 368 -4.17 18.68 -9.31
C ILE A 368 -4.90 19.22 -10.55
N GLU A 369 -4.18 19.71 -11.55
CA GLU A 369 -4.77 20.14 -12.83
C GLU A 369 -5.50 18.96 -13.50
N LYS A 370 -4.86 17.78 -13.58
CA LYS A 370 -5.52 16.59 -14.13
C LYS A 370 -6.82 16.24 -13.40
N TYR A 371 -6.78 16.33 -12.07
CA TYR A 371 -7.95 16.06 -11.23
C TYR A 371 -9.09 17.04 -11.50
N ILE A 372 -8.79 18.34 -11.64
CA ILE A 372 -9.78 19.37 -11.94
C ILE A 372 -10.41 19.15 -13.32
N ASP A 373 -9.61 18.85 -14.34
CA ASP A 373 -10.08 18.62 -15.71
C ASP A 373 -11.06 17.45 -15.81
N ILE A 374 -10.83 16.38 -15.04
CA ILE A 374 -11.78 15.25 -14.95
C ILE A 374 -13.11 15.70 -14.36
N LEU A 375 -13.08 16.52 -13.31
CA LEU A 375 -14.32 17.02 -12.70
C LEU A 375 -15.07 17.95 -13.65
N LEU A 376 -14.35 18.81 -14.39
CA LEU A 376 -14.94 19.70 -15.39
C LEU A 376 -15.66 18.94 -16.50
N ALA A 377 -15.05 17.86 -16.99
CA ALA A 377 -15.63 17.03 -18.02
C ALA A 377 -17.00 16.45 -17.64
N GLU A 378 -17.13 16.01 -16.39
CA GLU A 378 -18.38 15.41 -15.91
C GLU A 378 -19.39 16.47 -15.43
N CYS A 379 -18.94 17.67 -15.04
CA CYS A 379 -19.85 18.78 -14.73
C CYS A 379 -20.77 19.14 -15.92
N GLU A 380 -20.34 18.90 -17.17
CA GLU A 380 -21.18 19.09 -18.36
C GLU A 380 -22.32 18.05 -18.47
N HIS A 381 -22.23 16.93 -17.74
CA HIS A 381 -23.18 15.82 -17.74
C HIS A 381 -24.00 15.82 -16.43
N LEU A 382 -25.04 16.65 -16.39
CA LEU A 382 -25.87 16.97 -15.20
C LEU A 382 -26.55 15.76 -14.51
N ASP A 383 -26.64 14.59 -15.16
CA ASP A 383 -27.38 13.43 -14.63
C ASP A 383 -26.67 12.72 -13.46
N ASN A 384 -25.36 12.96 -13.25
CA ASN A 384 -24.54 12.24 -12.27
C ASN A 384 -24.03 13.09 -11.09
N PHE A 385 -24.55 14.30 -10.88
CA PHE A 385 -23.95 15.25 -9.93
C PHE A 385 -23.86 14.73 -8.48
N LYS A 386 -24.76 13.84 -8.08
CA LYS A 386 -24.71 13.16 -6.77
C LYS A 386 -23.43 12.33 -6.57
N VAL A 387 -22.92 11.69 -7.63
CA VAL A 387 -21.66 10.93 -7.62
C VAL A 387 -20.45 11.87 -7.69
N LEU A 388 -20.61 13.03 -8.33
CA LEU A 388 -19.56 14.03 -8.51
C LEU A 388 -19.34 14.91 -7.27
N PHE A 389 -20.35 15.07 -6.41
CA PHE A 389 -20.30 15.99 -5.28
C PHE A 389 -19.19 15.67 -4.25
N PRO A 390 -18.97 14.42 -3.80
CA PRO A 390 -17.86 14.12 -2.89
C PRO A 390 -16.46 14.42 -3.48
N PRO A 391 -16.16 14.06 -4.75
CA PRO A 391 -14.97 14.53 -5.43
C PRO A 391 -14.84 16.07 -5.45
N ILE A 392 -15.92 16.82 -5.69
CA ILE A 392 -15.90 18.29 -5.66
C ILE A 392 -15.60 18.83 -4.24
N GLN A 393 -16.16 18.21 -3.20
CA GLN A 393 -15.82 18.54 -1.80
C GLN A 393 -14.32 18.35 -1.53
N SER A 394 -13.73 17.28 -2.06
CA SER A 394 -12.29 17.03 -1.97
C SER A 394 -11.48 18.09 -2.72
N ALA A 395 -11.94 18.51 -3.90
CA ALA A 395 -11.32 19.57 -4.70
C ALA A 395 -11.29 20.92 -3.97
N ALA A 396 -12.30 21.23 -3.17
CA ALA A 396 -12.36 22.48 -2.41
C ALA A 396 -11.18 22.65 -1.45
N SER A 397 -10.63 21.56 -0.92
CA SER A 397 -9.46 21.57 -0.03
C SER A 397 -8.11 21.65 -0.77
N LYS A 398 -8.12 21.49 -2.10
CA LYS A 398 -6.94 21.41 -2.96
C LYS A 398 -6.87 22.63 -3.87
N LYS A 399 -6.42 23.75 -3.31
CA LYS A 399 -6.27 24.99 -4.07
C LYS A 399 -5.09 24.84 -5.07
N PRO A 400 -5.32 24.98 -6.39
CA PRO A 400 -4.22 24.99 -7.34
C PRO A 400 -3.37 26.25 -7.17
N THR A 401 -2.07 26.13 -7.41
CA THR A 401 -1.13 27.27 -7.43
C THR A 401 -0.94 27.83 -8.83
N LEU A 402 -1.14 27.00 -9.86
CA LEU A 402 -1.09 27.41 -11.26
C LEU A 402 -2.27 28.32 -11.60
N GLN A 403 -1.99 29.48 -12.20
CA GLN A 403 -3.04 30.40 -12.63
C GLN A 403 -3.91 29.84 -13.77
N SER A 404 -3.38 28.93 -14.59
CA SER A 404 -4.12 28.27 -15.67
C SER A 404 -5.27 27.40 -15.18
N SER A 405 -5.13 26.78 -14.01
CA SER A 405 -6.12 25.84 -13.46
C SER A 405 -7.14 26.53 -12.54
N LEU A 406 -6.90 27.78 -12.12
CA LEU A 406 -7.82 28.57 -11.29
C LEU A 406 -9.22 28.77 -11.92
N PRO A 407 -9.37 29.11 -13.22
CA PRO A 407 -10.68 29.20 -13.87
C PRO A 407 -11.49 27.91 -13.75
N GLY A 408 -10.86 26.78 -14.06
CA GLY A 408 -11.47 25.46 -14.01
C GLY A 408 -11.89 25.08 -12.60
N TRP A 409 -10.99 25.24 -11.64
CA TRP A 409 -11.27 25.00 -10.23
C TRP A 409 -12.43 25.86 -9.72
N ALA A 410 -12.50 27.13 -10.12
CA ALA A 410 -13.58 28.03 -9.72
C ALA A 410 -14.93 27.63 -10.30
N LEU A 411 -14.97 27.09 -11.53
CA LEU A 411 -16.19 26.54 -12.12
C LEU A 411 -16.65 25.28 -11.39
N VAL A 412 -15.76 24.31 -11.17
CA VAL A 412 -16.07 23.08 -10.42
C VAL A 412 -16.66 23.38 -9.04
N LEU A 413 -16.08 24.36 -8.32
CA LEU A 413 -16.59 24.77 -7.01
C LEU A 413 -17.91 25.55 -7.09
N HIS A 414 -18.14 26.31 -8.15
CA HIS A 414 -19.41 26.99 -8.36
C HIS A 414 -20.54 25.99 -8.58
N GLU A 415 -20.35 25.03 -9.48
CA GLU A 415 -21.32 23.94 -9.72
C GLU A 415 -21.58 23.13 -8.45
N GLY A 416 -20.51 22.80 -7.71
CA GLY A 416 -20.62 22.13 -6.42
C GLY A 416 -21.44 22.92 -5.41
N ALA A 417 -21.25 24.24 -5.37
CA ALA A 417 -22.00 25.12 -4.47
C ALA A 417 -23.49 25.21 -4.87
N GLU A 418 -23.80 25.25 -6.17
CA GLU A 418 -25.20 25.22 -6.65
C GLU A 418 -25.90 23.92 -6.26
N TYR A 419 -25.24 22.78 -6.44
CA TYR A 419 -25.79 21.49 -6.02
C TYR A 419 -25.99 21.42 -4.51
N ALA A 420 -24.99 21.85 -3.73
CA ALA A 420 -25.11 21.90 -2.27
C ALA A 420 -26.26 22.80 -1.81
N TRP A 421 -26.55 23.89 -2.53
CA TRP A 421 -27.72 24.72 -2.28
C TRP A 421 -29.02 23.98 -2.56
N LYS A 422 -29.14 23.30 -3.71
CA LYS A 422 -30.32 22.50 -4.09
C LYS A 422 -30.61 21.38 -3.08
N GLU A 423 -29.57 20.75 -2.53
CA GLU A 423 -29.67 19.70 -1.50
C GLU A 423 -29.81 20.25 -0.06
N GLY A 424 -29.78 21.57 0.14
CA GLY A 424 -29.91 22.21 1.46
C GLY A 424 -28.65 22.16 2.35
N ASN A 425 -27.50 21.75 1.82
CA ASN A 425 -26.20 21.73 2.51
C ASN A 425 -25.54 23.13 2.50
N LEU A 426 -26.04 24.01 3.36
CA LEU A 426 -25.56 25.39 3.49
C LEU A 426 -24.05 25.51 3.86
N PRO A 427 -23.47 24.68 4.76
CA PRO A 427 -22.05 24.77 5.09
C PRO A 427 -21.12 24.56 3.89
N ASP A 428 -21.37 23.50 3.10
CA ASP A 428 -20.55 23.21 1.93
C ASP A 428 -20.73 24.24 0.82
N MET A 429 -21.97 24.64 0.57
CA MET A 429 -22.26 25.69 -0.39
C MET A 429 -21.51 26.99 -0.05
N LYS A 430 -21.59 27.48 1.19
CA LYS A 430 -20.88 28.70 1.62
C LYS A 430 -19.37 28.55 1.46
N ARG A 431 -18.82 27.39 1.81
CA ARG A 431 -17.39 27.10 1.71
C ARG A 431 -16.91 27.11 0.25
N MET A 432 -17.62 26.44 -0.64
CA MET A 432 -17.28 26.34 -2.06
C MET A 432 -17.49 27.66 -2.79
N ALA A 433 -18.64 28.31 -2.60
CA ALA A 433 -18.96 29.58 -3.24
C ALA A 433 -17.96 30.69 -2.87
N ARG A 434 -17.52 30.78 -1.60
CA ARG A 434 -16.46 31.74 -1.18
C ARG A 434 -15.15 31.52 -1.95
N LYS A 435 -14.74 30.25 -2.09
CA LYS A 435 -13.50 29.90 -2.80
C LYS A 435 -13.64 30.14 -4.31
N ALA A 436 -14.80 29.83 -4.88
CA ALA A 436 -15.12 30.11 -6.29
C ALA A 436 -15.13 31.62 -6.58
N THR A 437 -15.80 32.43 -5.76
CA THR A 437 -15.80 33.90 -5.89
C THR A 437 -14.38 34.45 -5.83
N TRP A 438 -13.61 34.09 -4.79
CA TRP A 438 -12.22 34.53 -4.66
C TRP A 438 -11.37 34.18 -5.90
N ALA A 439 -11.52 32.96 -6.44
CA ALA A 439 -10.76 32.53 -7.62
C ALA A 439 -11.20 33.28 -8.89
N ARG A 440 -12.52 33.48 -9.10
CA ARG A 440 -13.05 34.25 -10.25
C ARG A 440 -12.68 35.73 -10.17
N GLU A 441 -12.73 36.35 -8.99
CA GLU A 441 -12.26 37.72 -8.76
C GLU A 441 -10.78 37.87 -9.12
N THR A 442 -9.96 36.89 -8.74
CA THR A 442 -8.52 36.91 -8.99
C THR A 442 -8.18 36.81 -10.48
N VAL A 443 -8.95 36.03 -11.25
CA VAL A 443 -8.67 35.76 -12.67
C VAL A 443 -9.37 36.75 -13.59
N PHE A 444 -10.65 37.03 -13.36
CA PHE A 444 -11.52 37.77 -14.27
C PHE A 444 -11.85 39.18 -13.77
N GLY A 445 -11.62 39.45 -12.48
CA GLY A 445 -11.99 40.71 -11.84
C GLY A 445 -13.38 40.68 -11.18
N PRO A 446 -13.71 41.70 -10.36
CA PRO A 446 -14.92 41.76 -9.56
C PRO A 446 -16.21 42.01 -10.37
N GLU A 447 -16.10 42.68 -11.52
CA GLU A 447 -17.25 43.05 -12.36
C GLU A 447 -17.60 41.99 -13.44
N ASP A 448 -16.82 40.92 -13.53
CA ASP A 448 -17.08 39.84 -14.49
C ASP A 448 -18.37 39.09 -14.13
N GLU A 449 -19.17 38.76 -15.14
CA GLU A 449 -20.47 38.09 -14.99
C GLU A 449 -20.35 36.76 -14.20
N ARG A 450 -19.26 36.01 -14.41
CA ARG A 450 -19.03 34.74 -13.71
C ARG A 450 -18.70 34.98 -12.24
N THR A 451 -17.97 36.04 -11.93
CA THR A 451 -17.68 36.45 -10.55
C THR A 451 -18.97 36.83 -9.83
N MET A 452 -19.81 37.64 -10.48
CA MET A 452 -21.11 38.05 -9.97
C MET A 452 -22.05 36.87 -9.75
N ALA A 453 -22.04 35.86 -10.63
CA ALA A 453 -22.83 34.63 -10.44
C ALA A 453 -22.46 33.89 -9.14
N SER A 454 -21.16 33.71 -8.85
CA SER A 454 -20.72 33.11 -7.58
C SER A 454 -21.05 33.98 -6.37
N PHE A 455 -20.97 35.31 -6.53
CA PHE A 455 -21.35 36.26 -5.48
C PHE A 455 -22.84 36.20 -5.15
N ASN A 456 -23.70 36.12 -6.16
CA ASN A 456 -25.15 35.99 -5.99
C ASN A 456 -25.51 34.72 -5.21
N LEU A 457 -24.83 33.60 -5.48
CA LEU A 457 -25.01 32.36 -4.73
C LEU A 457 -24.72 32.52 -3.22
N LEU A 458 -23.71 33.33 -2.86
CA LEU A 458 -23.45 33.69 -1.46
C LEU A 458 -24.52 34.60 -0.88
N ALA A 459 -25.03 35.55 -1.66
CA ALA A 459 -26.04 36.52 -1.24
C ALA A 459 -27.38 35.84 -0.87
N PHE A 460 -27.81 34.80 -1.61
CA PHE A 460 -29.01 34.01 -1.30
C PHE A 460 -29.00 33.38 0.10
N THR A 461 -27.83 33.24 0.73
CA THR A 461 -27.73 32.73 2.11
C THR A 461 -27.99 33.79 3.17
N GLN A 462 -27.67 35.06 2.89
CA GLN A 462 -27.82 36.13 3.86
C GLN A 462 -29.29 36.54 4.03
N GLU A 463 -30.10 36.41 2.98
CA GLU A 463 -31.55 36.66 3.03
C GLU A 463 -32.30 35.54 3.77
N ASN A 464 -31.90 34.27 3.59
CA ASN A 464 -32.54 33.13 4.25
C ASN A 464 -32.13 32.90 5.72
N THR A 465 -31.15 33.64 6.25
CA THR A 465 -30.80 33.57 7.70
C THR A 465 -31.49 34.67 8.54
N ARG A 466 -32.36 35.48 7.92
CA ARG A 466 -33.09 36.61 8.55
C ARG A 466 -34.58 36.34 8.77
N VAL A 467 -35.04 35.09 8.70
CA VAL A 467 -36.42 34.68 9.01
C VAL A 467 -36.47 33.92 10.33
#